data_AF-A0A954EMB4-F1
#
_entry.id   AF-A0A954EMB4-F1
#
_cell.length_a   1.000
_cell.length_b   1.000
_cell.length_c   1.000
_cell.angle_alpha   90.00
_cell.angle_beta   90.00
_cell.angle_gamma   90.00
#
_symmetry.space_group_name_H-M   'P 1'
#
loop_
_entity.id
_entity.type
_entity.pdbx_description
1 polymer ?
#
loop_
_entity_poly.entity_id
_entity_poly.type
_entity_poly.pdbx_seq_one_letter_code
_entity_poly.pdbx_strand_id
1 'polypeptide(L)'
;VDFYKQQLQSGVRPTAVALSVLDVKSSMTYPEDDKGAEIEPEFRTHWCFANYLLDGHHKMVASHESGKPITLLSFISRDHSWKLVDELIAEYAKDG
;
A
#
# COMPACT_ATOMS: atom_id res chain seq x y z
N VAL A 1 -10.89 -22.02 -0.63
CA VAL A 1 -9.67 -21.80 0.17
C VAL A 1 -8.89 -23.09 0.37
N ASP A 2 -9.53 -24.18 0.82
CA ASP A 2 -8.84 -25.47 1.11
C ASP A 2 -8.07 -26.07 -0.06
N PHE A 3 -8.60 -25.96 -1.29
CA PHE A 3 -7.88 -26.35 -2.51
C PHE A 3 -6.49 -25.70 -2.61
N TYR A 4 -6.40 -24.39 -2.32
CA TYR A 4 -5.13 -23.67 -2.36
C TYR A 4 -4.24 -23.98 -1.16
N LYS A 5 -4.81 -24.31 0.01
CA LYS A 5 -4.03 -24.81 1.15
C LYS A 5 -3.32 -26.11 0.80
N GLN A 6 -4.02 -27.05 0.17
CA GLN A 6 -3.42 -28.33 -0.25
C GLN A 6 -2.28 -28.11 -1.24
N GLN A 7 -2.44 -27.18 -2.21
CA GLN A 7 -1.36 -26.81 -3.12
C GLN A 7 -0.15 -26.20 -2.38
N LEU A 8 -0.38 -25.27 -1.46
CA LEU A 8 0.70 -24.66 -0.66
C LEU A 8 1.43 -25.70 0.20
N GLN A 9 0.70 -26.65 0.76
CA GLN A 9 1.25 -27.75 1.56
C GLN A 9 2.07 -28.73 0.70
N SER A 10 1.67 -28.97 -0.55
CA SER A 10 2.42 -29.81 -1.49
C SER A 10 3.63 -29.10 -2.13
N GLY A 11 3.92 -27.85 -1.72
CA GLY A 11 5.07 -27.08 -2.19
C GLY A 11 4.82 -26.24 -3.44
N VAL A 12 3.60 -26.26 -3.98
CA VAL A 12 3.19 -25.35 -5.05
C VAL A 12 3.11 -23.93 -4.51
N ARG A 13 3.48 -22.93 -5.31
CA ARG A 13 3.33 -21.51 -4.98
C ARG A 13 2.31 -20.85 -5.92
N PRO A 14 1.02 -20.83 -5.54
CA PRO A 14 0.01 -20.07 -6.26
C PRO A 14 0.44 -18.61 -6.40
N THR A 15 0.03 -17.97 -7.50
CA THR A 15 0.27 -16.54 -7.73
C THR A 15 -1.04 -15.77 -7.61
N ALA A 16 -1.03 -14.71 -6.80
CA ALA A 16 -2.06 -13.67 -6.78
C ALA A 16 -1.63 -12.52 -7.71
N VAL A 17 -2.60 -11.79 -8.25
CA VAL A 17 -2.35 -10.68 -9.18
C VAL A 17 -2.97 -9.41 -8.61
N ALA A 18 -2.20 -8.33 -8.62
CA ALA A 18 -2.64 -7.02 -8.12
C ALA A 18 -2.32 -5.89 -9.09
N LEU A 19 -3.15 -4.85 -9.03
CA LEU A 19 -2.80 -3.50 -9.47
C LEU A 19 -2.29 -2.73 -8.25
N SER A 20 -1.19 -2.01 -8.40
CA SER A 20 -0.56 -1.29 -7.29
C SER A 20 -0.40 0.18 -7.61
N VAL A 21 -0.49 1.00 -6.56
CA VAL A 21 -0.29 2.44 -6.61
C VAL A 21 0.71 2.82 -5.52
N LEU A 22 1.69 3.65 -5.89
CA LEU A 22 2.63 4.25 -4.96
C LEU A 22 2.30 5.73 -4.80
N ASP A 23 1.98 6.13 -3.58
CA ASP A 23 1.62 7.49 -3.26
C ASP A 23 2.54 8.08 -2.18
N VAL A 24 2.62 9.40 -2.12
CA VAL A 24 3.30 10.13 -1.06
C VAL A 24 2.22 10.86 -0.27
N LYS A 25 2.07 10.48 1.00
CA LYS A 25 1.08 11.06 1.90
C LYS A 25 1.76 11.85 3.00
N SER A 26 1.16 12.97 3.40
CA SER A 26 1.52 13.74 4.59
C SER A 26 0.32 13.81 5.52
N SER A 27 0.59 14.00 6.80
CA SER A 27 -0.48 14.37 7.73
C SER A 27 -0.84 15.84 7.54
N MET A 28 -2.12 16.17 7.72
CA MET A 28 -2.57 17.56 7.75
C MET A 28 -2.34 18.20 9.12
N THR A 29 -2.33 17.37 10.18
CA THR A 29 -2.12 17.77 11.58
C THR A 29 -1.17 16.80 12.25
N TYR A 30 -0.40 17.26 13.22
CA TYR A 30 0.47 16.39 14.02
C TYR A 30 -0.04 16.24 15.45
N PRO A 31 0.37 15.17 16.17
CA PRO A 31 0.04 15.04 17.59
C PRO A 31 0.54 16.26 18.36
N GLU A 32 -0.22 16.74 19.34
CA GLU A 32 0.19 17.82 20.23
C GLU A 32 0.93 17.28 21.46
N ASP A 33 1.83 18.08 22.02
CA ASP A 33 2.39 17.84 23.34
C ASP A 33 1.43 18.24 24.47
N ASP A 34 1.81 18.00 25.72
CA ASP A 34 0.99 18.34 26.90
C ASP A 34 0.70 19.86 27.03
N LYS A 35 1.31 20.71 26.21
CA LYS A 35 1.15 22.16 26.19
C LYS A 35 0.35 22.64 24.96
N GLY A 36 -0.13 21.72 24.13
CA GLY A 36 -0.89 22.02 22.91
C GLY A 36 -0.02 22.48 21.74
N ALA A 37 1.29 22.23 21.76
CA ALA A 37 2.17 22.50 20.63
C ALA A 37 2.26 21.27 19.72
N GLU A 38 2.09 21.43 18.40
CA GLU A 38 2.26 20.33 17.45
C GLU A 38 3.69 19.75 17.50
N ILE A 39 3.76 18.41 17.57
CA ILE A 39 4.99 17.63 17.53
C ILE A 39 5.27 17.26 16.08
N GLU A 40 6.08 18.09 15.43
CA GLU A 40 6.52 17.87 14.07
C GLU A 40 7.39 16.60 13.95
N PRO A 41 7.03 15.63 13.08
CA PRO A 41 7.82 14.42 12.90
C PRO A 41 9.10 14.71 12.12
N GLU A 42 10.12 13.89 12.35
CA GLU A 42 11.37 13.92 11.56
C GLU A 42 11.09 13.77 10.05
N PHE A 43 10.08 12.96 9.69
CA PHE A 43 9.61 12.79 8.33
C PHE A 43 8.12 13.15 8.21
N ARG A 44 7.83 14.29 7.57
CA ARG A 44 6.46 14.78 7.33
C ARG A 44 5.68 14.00 6.28
N THR A 45 6.39 13.23 5.46
CA THR A 45 5.79 12.43 4.38
C THR A 45 6.15 10.96 4.52
N HIS A 46 5.25 10.08 4.07
CA HIS A 46 5.51 8.66 3.98
C HIS A 46 5.04 8.11 2.64
N TRP A 47 5.72 7.06 2.18
CA TRP A 47 5.32 6.32 1.00
C TRP A 47 4.22 5.32 1.34
N CYS A 48 3.12 5.38 0.60
CA CYS A 48 2.02 4.44 0.70
C CYS A 48 2.02 3.55 -0.55
N PHE A 49 2.40 2.29 -0.39
CA PHE A 49 2.34 1.29 -1.46
C PHE A 49 1.12 0.38 -1.26
N ALA A 50 0.06 0.64 -2.03
CA ALA A 50 -1.18 -0.11 -1.96
C ALA A 50 -1.22 -1.20 -3.06
N ASN A 51 -1.71 -2.39 -2.72
CA ASN A 51 -1.94 -3.49 -3.66
C ASN A 51 -3.43 -3.84 -3.68
N TYR A 52 -4.08 -3.60 -4.80
CA TYR A 52 -5.48 -3.96 -5.05
C TYR A 52 -5.51 -5.32 -5.76
N LEU A 53 -6.00 -6.35 -5.07
CA LEU A 53 -6.07 -7.69 -5.63
C LEU A 53 -7.08 -7.74 -6.78
N LEU A 54 -6.61 -8.10 -7.97
CA LEU A 54 -7.44 -8.42 -9.14
C LEU A 54 -7.85 -9.89 -9.11
N ASP A 55 -6.93 -10.76 -8.70
CA ASP A 55 -7.15 -12.18 -8.47
C ASP A 55 -6.32 -12.67 -7.29
N GLY A 56 -6.82 -13.72 -6.62
CA GLY A 56 -6.08 -14.42 -5.58
C GLY A 56 -6.55 -14.16 -4.16
N HIS A 57 -7.73 -13.56 -3.94
CA HIS A 57 -8.34 -13.41 -2.62
C HIS A 57 -8.31 -14.71 -1.80
N HIS A 58 -8.82 -15.80 -2.37
CA HIS A 58 -8.79 -17.11 -1.70
C HIS A 58 -7.39 -17.73 -1.57
N LYS A 59 -6.44 -17.36 -2.44
CA LYS A 59 -5.05 -17.81 -2.38
C LYS A 59 -4.31 -17.11 -1.23
N MET A 60 -4.54 -15.80 -1.07
CA MET A 60 -4.01 -14.97 0.01
C MET A 60 -4.54 -15.44 1.36
N VAL A 61 -5.84 -15.72 1.48
CA VAL A 61 -6.43 -16.32 2.68
C VAL A 61 -5.78 -17.68 2.99
N ALA A 62 -5.65 -18.56 1.98
CA ALA A 62 -5.02 -19.86 2.17
C ALA A 62 -3.54 -19.75 2.59
N SER A 63 -2.81 -18.78 2.05
CA SER A 63 -1.43 -18.47 2.41
C SER A 63 -1.31 -18.02 3.86
N HIS A 64 -2.16 -17.08 4.30
CA HIS A 64 -2.24 -16.61 5.67
C HIS A 64 -2.54 -17.76 6.64
N GLU A 65 -3.61 -18.51 6.39
CA GLU A 65 -4.06 -19.59 7.27
C GLU A 65 -3.08 -20.77 7.33
N SER A 66 -2.28 -20.99 6.27
CA SER A 66 -1.28 -22.06 6.23
C SER A 66 0.11 -21.62 6.70
N GLY A 67 0.33 -20.33 6.95
CA GLY A 67 1.66 -19.77 7.22
C GLY A 67 2.67 -20.03 6.10
N LYS A 68 2.20 -20.19 4.86
CA LYS A 68 3.03 -20.51 3.69
C LYS A 68 3.14 -19.29 2.78
N PRO A 69 4.33 -19.00 2.22
CA PRO A 69 4.50 -17.87 1.31
C PRO A 69 3.71 -18.08 0.01
N ILE A 70 3.28 -16.97 -0.57
CA ILE A 70 2.59 -16.90 -1.87
C ILE A 70 3.36 -15.93 -2.78
N THR A 71 3.25 -16.10 -4.09
CA THR A 71 3.74 -15.12 -5.06
C THR A 71 2.67 -14.05 -5.29
N LEU A 72 3.05 -12.78 -5.21
CA LEU A 72 2.21 -11.65 -5.62
C LEU A 72 2.84 -10.99 -6.85
N LEU A 73 2.13 -11.02 -7.98
CA LEU A 73 2.48 -10.29 -9.18
C LEU A 73 1.74 -8.94 -9.18
N SER A 74 2.49 -7.87 -9.01
CA SER A 74 1.95 -6.51 -8.88
C SER A 74 2.31 -5.66 -10.10
N PHE A 75 1.30 -5.12 -10.77
CA PHE A 75 1.47 -4.13 -11.84
C PHE A 75 1.34 -2.73 -11.25
N ILE A 76 2.40 -1.94 -11.29
CA ILE A 76 2.39 -0.59 -10.71
C ILE A 76 1.90 0.40 -11.76
N SER A 77 0.82 1.12 -11.44
CA SER A 77 0.30 2.19 -12.29
C SER A 77 1.17 3.44 -12.13
N ARG A 78 2.05 3.69 -13.10
CA ARG A 78 2.89 4.89 -13.09
C ARG A 78 2.05 6.16 -13.10
N ASP A 79 1.03 6.21 -13.96
CA ASP A 79 0.23 7.41 -14.16
C ASP A 79 -0.60 7.75 -12.93
N HIS A 80 -1.00 6.76 -12.12
CA HIS A 80 -1.77 7.01 -10.89
C HIS A 80 -0.89 7.08 -9.65
N SER A 81 0.41 6.82 -9.79
CA SER A 81 1.39 7.00 -8.72
C SER A 81 1.93 8.43 -8.76
N TRP A 82 2.31 8.97 -7.60
CA TRP A 82 2.93 10.30 -7.45
C TRP A 82 2.13 11.55 -7.90
N LYS A 83 0.85 11.43 -8.30
CA LYS A 83 0.08 12.59 -8.80
C LYS A 83 -0.12 13.73 -7.78
N LEU A 84 -0.18 13.41 -6.49
CA LEU A 84 -0.57 14.39 -5.48
C LEU A 84 0.45 15.54 -5.35
N VAL A 85 1.74 15.29 -5.56
CA VAL A 85 2.78 16.29 -5.23
C VAL A 85 2.81 17.43 -6.25
N ASP A 86 2.79 17.14 -7.55
CA ASP A 86 2.91 18.18 -8.58
C ASP A 86 1.64 19.05 -8.70
N GLU A 87 0.46 18.43 -8.58
CA GLU A 87 -0.82 19.15 -8.66
C GLU A 87 -1.04 20.02 -7.41
N LEU A 88 -0.74 19.54 -6.20
CA LEU A 88 -0.82 20.36 -4.98
C LEU A 88 0.21 21.50 -4.99
N ILE A 89 1.46 21.24 -5.40
CA ILE A 89 2.47 22.31 -5.50
C ILE A 89 2.00 23.40 -6.48
N ALA A 90 1.44 23.01 -7.62
CA ALA A 90 0.92 23.95 -8.61
C ALA A 90 -0.32 24.72 -8.12
N GLU A 91 -1.13 24.14 -7.23
CA GLU A 91 -2.27 24.79 -6.61
C GLU A 91 -1.82 25.79 -5.54
N TYR A 92 -0.93 25.39 -4.63
CA TYR A 92 -0.37 26.29 -3.61
C TYR A 92 0.44 27.46 -4.21
N ALA A 93 1.10 27.26 -5.35
CA ALA A 93 1.85 28.33 -6.03
C ALA A 93 0.94 29.38 -6.72
N LYS A 94 -0.37 29.16 -6.83
CA LYS A 94 -1.32 30.13 -7.40
C LYS A 94 -1.90 31.09 -6.35
N ASP A 95 -1.85 30.71 -5.08
CA ASP A 95 -2.45 31.44 -3.97
C ASP A 95 -1.44 32.26 -3.15
N GLY A 96 -0.17 32.34 -3.59
CA GLY A 96 0.90 33.16 -3.00
C GLY A 96 1.48 34.17 -3.99
#